data_AF-A0A1A9I8Q2-F1
#
_entry.id   AF-A0A1A9I8Q2-F1
#
_cell.length_a   1.000
_cell.length_b   1.000
_cell.length_c   1.000
_cell.angle_alpha   90.00
_cell.angle_beta   90.00
_cell.angle_gamma   90.00
#
_symmetry.space_group_name_H-M   'P 1'
#
loop_
_entity.id
_entity.type
_entity.pdbx_description
1 polymer ?
#
loop_
_entity_poly.entity_id
_entity_poly.type
_entity_poly.pdbx_seq_one_letter_code
_entity_poly.pdbx_strand_id
1 'polypeptide(L)'
;MMFENLIPKEEVETYHIVPADEDRSDYWKQHLNYAVRLGNEFKSKTTITFNTTAGPRSVETTVWSLTENHISLKGGVLLPLNSILNVHF
;
A
#
# COMPACT_ATOMS: atom_id res chain seq x y z
N MET A 1 13.09 10.87 -5.83
CA MET A 1 12.48 9.59 -6.28
C MET A 1 11.25 9.92 -7.09
N MET A 2 11.03 9.26 -8.22
CA MET A 2 9.77 9.34 -8.97
C MET A 2 8.92 8.12 -8.56
N PHE A 3 7.72 8.36 -8.05
CA PHE A 3 6.75 7.31 -7.76
C PHE A 3 5.99 6.96 -9.03
N GLU A 4 5.77 5.67 -9.29
CA GLU A 4 5.10 5.23 -10.52
C GLU A 4 3.63 5.58 -10.47
N ASN A 5 3.18 6.43 -11.40
CA ASN A 5 1.77 6.75 -11.63
C ASN A 5 0.98 6.97 -10.32
N LEU A 6 1.32 8.02 -9.58
CA LEU A 6 0.63 8.37 -8.33
C LEU A 6 -0.86 8.66 -8.60
N ILE A 7 -1.74 7.89 -7.96
CA ILE A 7 -3.19 8.02 -8.05
C ILE A 7 -3.80 8.42 -6.69
N PRO A 8 -4.96 9.10 -6.69
CA PRO A 8 -5.72 9.29 -5.46
C PRO A 8 -6.21 7.94 -4.92
N LYS A 9 -6.35 7.84 -3.59
CA LYS A 9 -6.77 6.60 -2.93
C LYS A 9 -8.16 6.13 -3.37
N GLU A 10 -9.03 7.07 -3.75
CA GLU A 10 -10.37 6.81 -4.27
C GLU A 10 -10.35 6.05 -5.61
N GLU A 11 -9.24 6.09 -6.35
CA GLU A 11 -9.09 5.36 -7.62
C GLU A 11 -8.51 3.96 -7.45
N VAL A 12 -7.96 3.60 -6.27
CA VAL A 12 -7.27 2.30 -6.08
C VAL A 12 -8.18 1.13 -6.44
N GLU A 13 -9.45 1.18 -6.03
CA GLU A 13 -10.43 0.11 -6.28
C GLU A 13 -10.87 0.00 -7.74
N THR A 14 -10.56 1.00 -8.58
CA THR A 14 -10.85 0.95 -10.02
C THR A 14 -9.85 0.08 -10.80
N TYR A 15 -8.69 -0.23 -10.19
CA TYR A 15 -7.66 -1.06 -10.79
C TYR A 15 -7.82 -2.52 -10.39
N HIS A 16 -7.54 -3.42 -11.35
CA HIS A 16 -7.41 -4.84 -11.02
C HIS A 16 -6.03 -5.09 -10.39
N ILE A 17 -6.01 -5.21 -9.07
CA ILE A 17 -4.81 -5.47 -8.27
C ILE A 17 -4.40 -6.92 -8.44
N VAL A 18 -3.13 -7.14 -8.76
CA VAL A 18 -2.55 -8.47 -8.97
C VAL A 18 -1.35 -8.67 -8.05
N PRO A 19 -0.94 -9.92 -7.76
CA PRO A 19 0.30 -10.16 -7.03
C PRO A 19 1.51 -9.54 -7.75
N ALA A 20 2.51 -9.16 -6.97
CA ALA A 20 3.84 -8.86 -7.47
C ALA A 20 4.50 -10.13 -8.04
N ASP A 21 5.50 -9.96 -8.90
CA ASP A 21 6.27 -11.09 -9.44
C ASP A 21 6.97 -11.90 -8.35
N GLU A 22 7.37 -11.22 -7.27
CA GLU A 22 7.91 -11.81 -6.06
C GLU A 22 6.98 -11.52 -4.87
N ASP A 23 6.48 -12.57 -4.22
CA ASP A 23 5.67 -12.41 -3.01
C ASP A 23 6.55 -12.04 -1.81
N ARG A 24 6.43 -10.78 -1.37
CA ARG A 24 7.14 -10.21 -0.23
C ARG A 24 6.22 -9.99 0.98
N SER A 25 5.11 -10.70 1.07
CA SER A 25 4.10 -10.51 2.13
C SER A 25 4.71 -10.58 3.53
N ASP A 26 5.55 -11.57 3.83
CA ASP A 26 6.16 -11.71 5.16
C ASP A 26 7.12 -10.57 5.50
N TYR A 27 7.86 -10.08 4.51
CA TYR A 27 8.67 -8.87 4.66
C TYR A 27 7.78 -7.67 4.99
N TRP A 28 6.69 -7.48 4.25
CA TRP A 28 5.77 -6.36 4.47
C TRP A 28 5.04 -6.43 5.81
N LYS A 29 4.64 -7.63 6.28
CA LYS A 29 4.08 -7.82 7.64
C LYS A 29 5.01 -7.28 8.73
N GLN A 30 6.32 -7.50 8.59
CA GLN A 30 7.30 -7.05 9.56
C GLN A 30 7.52 -5.53 9.54
N HIS A 31 7.33 -4.88 8.37
CA HIS A 31 7.66 -3.46 8.19
C HIS A 31 6.46 -2.51 8.27
N LEU A 32 5.27 -2.93 7.84
CA LEU A 32 4.09 -2.06 7.73
C LEU A 32 3.45 -1.69 9.07
N ASN A 33 3.82 -2.38 10.16
CA ASN A 33 3.50 -1.92 11.52
C ASN A 33 4.05 -0.50 11.79
N TYR A 34 5.19 -0.15 11.20
CA TYR A 34 5.71 1.21 11.28
C TYR A 34 4.82 2.22 10.53
N ALA A 35 4.29 1.84 9.36
CA ALA A 35 3.33 2.66 8.60
C ALA A 35 2.06 2.94 9.41
N VAL A 36 1.52 1.90 10.05
CA VAL A 36 0.34 2.00 10.92
C VAL A 36 0.60 2.97 12.07
N ARG A 37 1.76 2.85 12.71
CA ARG A 37 2.17 3.75 13.81
C ARG A 37 2.28 5.21 13.34
N LEU A 38 2.95 5.44 12.21
CA LEU A 38 3.07 6.75 11.58
C LEU A 38 1.70 7.35 11.26
N GLY A 39 0.78 6.53 10.76
CA GLY A 39 -0.57 6.97 10.43
C GLY A 39 -1.41 7.33 11.66
N ASN A 40 -1.41 6.47 12.67
CA ASN A 40 -2.30 6.61 13.83
C ASN A 40 -1.77 7.60 14.87
N GLU A 41 -0.46 7.63 15.13
CA GLU A 41 0.14 8.53 16.13
C GLU A 41 0.45 9.91 15.53
N PHE A 42 0.95 9.95 14.29
CA PHE A 42 1.52 11.18 13.71
C PHE A 42 0.68 11.76 12.56
N LYS A 43 -0.41 11.09 12.17
CA LYS A 43 -1.25 11.49 11.02
C LYS A 43 -0.46 11.59 9.71
N SER A 44 0.66 10.87 9.64
CA SER A 44 1.53 10.84 8.46
C SER A 44 0.87 10.05 7.33
N LYS A 45 1.34 10.32 6.12
CA LYS A 45 1.04 9.50 4.94
C LYS A 45 2.25 8.67 4.59
N THR A 46 2.00 7.52 3.99
CA THR A 46 2.99 6.61 3.43
C THR A 46 2.68 6.46 1.95
N THR A 47 3.72 6.48 1.11
CA THR A 47 3.57 6.18 -0.30
C THR A 47 3.76 4.69 -0.51
N ILE A 48 2.78 4.03 -1.12
CA ILE A 48 2.79 2.59 -1.36
C ILE A 48 2.62 2.35 -2.85
N THR A 49 3.56 1.59 -3.43
CA THR A 49 3.51 1.16 -4.83
C THR A 49 3.07 -0.29 -4.88
N PHE A 50 2.09 -0.58 -5.73
CA PHE A 50 1.49 -1.91 -5.86
C PHE A 50 1.24 -2.28 -7.31
N ASN A 51 1.17 -3.58 -7.56
CA ASN A 51 1.02 -4.13 -8.90
C ASN A 51 -0.45 -4.18 -9.35
N THR A 52 -0.69 -3.87 -10.62
CA THR A 52 -2.02 -3.95 -11.25
C THR A 52 -1.89 -4.48 -12.67
N THR A 53 -3.00 -4.88 -13.30
CA THR A 53 -2.98 -5.26 -14.72
C THR A 53 -2.63 -4.12 -15.67
N ALA A 54 -2.74 -2.86 -15.22
CA ALA A 54 -2.38 -1.66 -15.98
C ALA A 54 -0.97 -1.16 -15.65
N GLY A 55 -0.11 -2.02 -15.08
CA GLY A 55 1.20 -1.69 -14.54
C GLY A 55 1.14 -1.12 -13.11
N PRO A 56 2.31 -0.83 -12.51
CA PRO A 56 2.36 -0.34 -11.14
C PRO A 56 1.67 1.00 -10.95
N ARG A 57 1.06 1.15 -9.77
CA ARG A 57 0.44 2.38 -9.29
C ARG A 57 0.95 2.70 -7.90
N SER A 58 1.06 3.99 -7.60
CA SER A 58 1.39 4.46 -6.26
C SER A 58 0.20 5.18 -5.65
N VAL A 59 0.00 5.01 -4.34
CA VAL A 59 -0.95 5.80 -3.55
C VAL A 59 -0.21 6.42 -2.37
N GLU A 60 -0.46 7.70 -2.08
CA GLU A 60 0.04 8.38 -0.89
C GLU A 60 -1.11 8.64 0.08
N THR A 61 -1.18 7.86 1.16
CA THR A 61 -2.23 7.99 2.16
C THR A 61 -1.82 7.39 3.51
N THR A 62 -2.67 7.56 4.51
CA THR A 62 -2.47 7.01 5.85
C THR A 62 -2.78 5.50 5.85
N VAL A 63 -1.87 4.69 6.38
CA VAL A 63 -2.14 3.28 6.70
C VAL A 63 -2.85 3.22 8.06
N TRP A 64 -4.06 2.65 8.10
CA TRP A 64 -4.90 2.55 9.30
C TRP A 64 -4.67 1.27 10.09
N SER A 65 -4.56 0.14 9.39
CA SER A 65 -4.33 -1.16 10.02
C SER A 65 -3.55 -2.10 9.11
N LEU A 66 -2.93 -3.09 9.73
CA LEU A 66 -2.27 -4.21 9.08
C LEU A 66 -2.93 -5.50 9.58
N THR A 67 -3.22 -6.40 8.65
CA THR A 67 -3.80 -7.72 8.91
C THR A 67 -2.88 -8.79 8.35
N GLU A 68 -3.27 -10.06 8.46
CA GLU A 68 -2.49 -11.18 7.94
C GLU A 68 -2.18 -11.04 6.44
N ASN A 69 -3.13 -10.59 5.62
CA ASN A 69 -2.95 -10.60 4.17
C ASN A 69 -3.12 -9.23 3.51
N HIS A 70 -3.52 -8.20 4.27
CA HIS A 70 -3.84 -6.88 3.73
C HIS A 70 -3.39 -5.75 4.67
N ILE A 71 -3.17 -4.57 4.10
CA ILE A 71 -3.29 -3.31 4.83
C ILE A 71 -4.62 -2.64 4.53
N SER A 72 -5.16 -1.94 5.52
CA SER A 72 -6.24 -0.98 5.32
C SER A 72 -5.66 0.43 5.25
N LEU A 73 -6.05 1.14 4.21
CA LEU A 73 -5.74 2.54 3.99
C LEU A 73 -6.92 3.40 4.42
N LYS A 74 -6.63 4.63 4.84
CA LYS A 74 -7.66 5.63 5.17
C LYS A 74 -8.63 5.79 3.99
N GLY A 75 -9.92 5.75 4.27
CA GLY A 75 -10.97 5.78 3.24
C GLY A 75 -11.55 4.40 2.90
N GLY A 76 -11.14 3.34 3.61
CA GLY A 76 -11.74 2.01 3.48
C GLY A 76 -11.07 1.11 2.44
N VAL A 77 -10.06 1.61 1.73
CA VAL A 77 -9.34 0.86 0.70
C VAL A 77 -8.51 -0.26 1.33
N LEU A 78 -8.60 -1.45 0.75
CA LEU A 78 -7.81 -2.62 1.14
C LEU A 78 -6.76 -2.93 0.08
N LEU A 79 -5.52 -3.14 0.52
CA LEU A 79 -4.42 -3.51 -0.38
C LEU A 79 -3.80 -4.84 0.06
N PRO A 80 -3.80 -5.88 -0.80
CA PRO A 80 -3.16 -7.17 -0.51
C PRO A 80 -1.64 -7.01 -0.34
N LEU A 81 -1.06 -7.65 0.66
CA LEU A 81 0.38 -7.57 0.93
C LEU A 81 1.23 -8.13 -0.21
N ASN A 82 0.74 -9.20 -0.85
CA ASN A 82 1.42 -9.85 -1.98
C ASN A 82 1.42 -8.98 -3.25
N SER A 83 0.66 -7.89 -3.30
CA SER A 83 0.66 -6.94 -4.42
C SER A 83 1.67 -5.79 -4.24
N ILE A 84 2.21 -5.61 -3.05
CA ILE A 84 3.05 -4.45 -2.71
C ILE A 84 4.46 -4.63 -3.30
N LEU A 85 4.87 -3.65 -4.09
CA LEU A 85 6.19 -3.57 -4.73
C LEU A 85 7.16 -2.73 -3.89
N ASN A 86 6.69 -1.61 -3.33
CA ASN A 86 7.53 -0.68 -2.57
C ASN A 86 6.71 0.14 -1.56
N VAL A 87 7.35 0.55 -0.47
CA VAL A 87 6.79 1.40 0.60
C VAL A 87 7.81 2.48 0.95
N HIS A 88 7.37 3.74 0.93
CA HIS A 88 8.16 4.90 1.35
C HIS A 88 7.43 5.65 2.47
N PHE A 89 8.11 5.82 3.60
CA PHE A 89 7.60 6.48 4.81
C PHE A 89 7.83 7.99 4.80
#